data_AF-A0A813FNB9-F1
#
_entry.id   AF-A0A813FNB9-F1
#
_cell.length_a   1.000
_cell.length_b   1.000
_cell.length_c   1.000
_cell.angle_alpha   90.00
_cell.angle_beta   90.00
_cell.angle_gamma   90.00
#
_symmetry.space_group_name_H-M   'P 1'
#
loop_
_entity.id
_entity.type
_entity.pdbx_description
1 polymer ?
#
loop_
_entity_poly.entity_id
_entity_poly.type
_entity_poly.pdbx_seq_one_letter_code
_entity_poly.pdbx_strand_id
1 'polypeptide(L)'
;RNNGLDFATEALLREIQAAQDSPKNGYARALGEIRAGCKQSCWIWWIWPSLAPVRATSRPQYSMPDLGAAFQVMQHEVLGARLREITSVAVEHLRSGTLKSPAAPTVLFGSSIDATKFHESATCFAVGSVELGLEEDLRLWTAALEAFGGHLEESTMAYVAGDGGRQRYRGVTTSAQLLAMKPPMDNASCLLPPCIPN
;
A
#
# COMPACT_ATOMS: atom_id res chain seq x y z
N ARG A 1 3.92 17.52 -20.49
CA ARG A 1 3.78 16.17 -21.10
C ARG A 1 3.46 15.19 -19.96
N ASN A 2 2.20 15.13 -19.49
CA ASN A 2 1.78 14.21 -18.41
C ASN A 2 0.68 13.23 -18.83
N ASN A 3 0.00 13.47 -19.96
CA ASN A 3 -1.18 12.70 -20.35
C ASN A 3 -0.92 11.18 -20.50
N GLY A 4 0.26 10.78 -20.99
CA GLY A 4 0.56 9.36 -21.22
C GLY A 4 0.69 8.52 -19.94
N LEU A 5 1.28 9.08 -18.88
CA LEU A 5 1.37 8.43 -17.58
C LEU A 5 0.01 8.40 -16.88
N ASP A 6 -0.76 9.48 -17.03
CA ASP A 6 -2.10 9.58 -16.44
C ASP A 6 -3.06 8.55 -17.05
N PHE A 7 -3.03 8.37 -18.38
CA PHE A 7 -3.81 7.32 -19.04
C PHE A 7 -3.40 5.90 -18.63
N ALA A 8 -2.09 5.66 -18.44
CA ALA A 8 -1.60 4.36 -17.98
C ALA A 8 -2.05 4.06 -16.55
N THR A 9 -2.03 5.06 -15.66
CA THR A 9 -2.53 4.93 -14.29
C THR A 9 -4.04 4.72 -14.28
N GLU A 10 -4.80 5.48 -15.06
CA GLU A 10 -6.25 5.28 -15.21
C GLU A 10 -6.63 3.88 -15.68
N ALA A 11 -5.86 3.31 -16.61
CA ALA A 11 -6.04 1.92 -17.05
C ALA A 11 -5.70 0.93 -15.92
N LEU A 12 -4.61 1.15 -15.18
CA LEU A 12 -4.22 0.36 -14.02
C LEU A 12 -5.31 0.34 -12.94
N LEU A 13 -5.87 1.50 -12.58
CA LEU A 13 -6.93 1.58 -11.55
C LEU A 13 -8.16 0.77 -11.97
N ARG A 14 -8.56 0.86 -13.25
CA ARG A 14 -9.68 0.07 -13.80
C ARG A 14 -9.40 -1.43 -13.76
N GLU A 15 -8.21 -1.86 -14.15
CA GLU A 15 -7.81 -3.27 -14.11
C GLU A 15 -7.80 -3.81 -12.68
N ILE A 16 -7.26 -3.05 -11.72
CA ILE A 16 -7.29 -3.40 -10.30
C ILE A 16 -8.73 -3.53 -9.80
N GLN A 17 -9.58 -2.54 -10.09
CA GLN A 17 -10.98 -2.57 -9.64
C GLN A 17 -11.74 -3.74 -10.26
N ALA A 18 -11.58 -4.00 -11.56
CA ALA A 18 -12.20 -5.13 -12.24
C ALA A 18 -11.75 -6.48 -11.65
N ALA A 19 -10.47 -6.62 -11.30
CA ALA A 19 -9.96 -7.81 -10.61
C ALA A 19 -10.55 -7.95 -9.20
N GLN A 20 -10.71 -6.84 -8.46
CA GLN A 20 -11.35 -6.83 -7.15
C GLN A 20 -12.86 -7.14 -7.22
N ASP A 21 -13.54 -6.80 -8.31
CA ASP A 21 -14.97 -7.08 -8.48
C ASP A 21 -15.23 -8.51 -8.97
N SER A 22 -14.17 -9.28 -9.26
CA SER A 22 -14.28 -10.68 -9.69
C SER A 22 -14.90 -11.57 -8.60
N PRO A 23 -15.89 -12.42 -8.91
CA PRO A 23 -16.51 -13.31 -7.92
C PRO A 23 -15.60 -14.48 -7.50
N LYS A 24 -14.51 -14.76 -8.24
CA LYS A 24 -13.63 -15.90 -7.96
C LYS A 24 -12.55 -15.56 -6.94
N ASN A 25 -11.69 -14.58 -7.26
CA ASN A 25 -10.55 -14.16 -6.44
C ASN A 25 -10.58 -12.63 -6.18
N GLY A 26 -11.76 -12.01 -6.21
CA GLY A 26 -11.90 -10.58 -5.93
C GLY A 26 -11.84 -10.23 -4.44
N TYR A 27 -12.17 -8.98 -4.17
CA TYR A 27 -12.07 -8.33 -2.85
C TYR A 27 -12.85 -9.07 -1.77
N ALA A 28 -14.09 -9.48 -2.05
CA ALA A 28 -14.91 -10.19 -1.06
C ALA A 28 -14.24 -11.47 -0.56
N ARG A 29 -13.57 -12.21 -1.46
CA ARG A 29 -12.82 -13.42 -1.09
C ARG A 29 -11.55 -13.07 -0.33
N ALA A 30 -10.77 -12.10 -0.82
CA ALA A 30 -9.54 -11.67 -0.15
C ALA A 30 -9.81 -11.23 1.29
N LEU A 31 -10.84 -10.41 1.49
CA LEU A 31 -11.26 -9.94 2.81
C LEU A 31 -11.73 -11.08 3.71
N GLY A 32 -12.49 -12.04 3.17
CA GLY A 32 -12.91 -13.23 3.91
C GLY A 32 -11.73 -14.09 4.38
N GLU A 33 -10.75 -14.32 3.51
CA GLU A 33 -9.54 -15.09 3.83
C GLU A 33 -8.66 -14.37 4.87
N ILE A 34 -8.51 -13.06 4.77
CA ILE A 34 -7.77 -12.27 5.77
C ILE A 34 -8.51 -12.20 7.11
N ARG A 35 -9.85 -12.08 7.11
CA ARG A 35 -10.66 -12.21 8.34
C ARG A 35 -10.46 -13.58 9.00
N ALA A 36 -10.35 -14.64 8.20
CA ALA A 36 -10.05 -15.99 8.69
C ALA A 36 -8.59 -16.18 9.14
N GLY A 37 -7.72 -15.19 8.96
CA GLY A 37 -6.33 -15.20 9.44
C GLY A 37 -5.37 -15.98 8.52
N CYS A 38 -5.79 -16.36 7.31
CA CYS A 38 -4.92 -17.08 6.38
C CYS A 38 -5.38 -16.90 4.93
N LYS A 39 -4.51 -16.30 4.11
CA LYS A 39 -4.65 -16.22 2.66
C LYS A 39 -4.51 -17.61 2.01
N GLN A 40 -5.42 -17.92 1.09
CA GLN A 40 -5.49 -19.21 0.40
C GLN A 40 -5.53 -19.08 -1.13
N SER A 41 -5.91 -17.91 -1.66
CA SER A 41 -6.14 -17.73 -3.10
C SER A 41 -5.22 -16.70 -3.73
N CYS A 42 -5.10 -16.73 -5.07
CA CYS A 42 -4.22 -15.83 -5.81
C CYS A 42 -4.91 -14.48 -6.05
N TRP A 43 -4.77 -13.55 -5.10
CA TRP A 43 -5.32 -12.19 -5.20
C TRP A 43 -4.39 -11.07 -4.72
N ILE A 44 -3.20 -11.41 -4.21
CA ILE A 44 -2.31 -10.43 -3.57
C ILE A 44 -2.07 -9.22 -4.47
N TRP A 45 -1.92 -9.43 -5.78
CA TRP A 45 -1.50 -8.46 -6.80
C TRP A 45 -2.39 -7.22 -6.88
N TRP A 46 -3.72 -7.39 -6.91
CA TRP A 46 -4.70 -6.29 -7.01
C TRP A 46 -5.27 -5.84 -5.66
N ILE A 47 -4.88 -6.48 -4.55
CA ILE A 47 -5.26 -6.05 -3.21
C ILE A 47 -4.20 -5.12 -2.60
N TRP A 48 -2.91 -5.50 -2.70
CA TRP A 48 -1.79 -4.70 -2.20
C TRP A 48 -0.74 -4.44 -3.28
N PRO A 49 -1.07 -3.77 -4.39
CA PRO A 49 -0.16 -3.62 -5.53
C PRO A 49 1.21 -3.07 -5.10
N SER A 50 2.26 -3.50 -5.80
CA SER A 50 3.63 -3.03 -5.58
C SER A 50 4.15 -2.28 -6.81
N LEU A 51 5.25 -1.54 -6.62
CA LEU A 51 5.86 -0.75 -7.67
C LEU A 51 6.52 -1.67 -8.71
N ALA A 52 6.29 -1.40 -10.00
CA ALA A 52 6.85 -2.15 -11.11
C ALA A 52 8.39 -2.20 -11.09
N PRO A 53 9.12 -1.12 -10.73
CA PRO A 53 10.58 -1.16 -10.60
C PRO A 53 11.08 -2.01 -9.43
N VAL A 54 10.23 -2.30 -8.44
CA VAL A 54 10.62 -3.05 -7.23
C VAL A 54 10.47 -4.55 -7.43
N ARG A 55 9.43 -4.99 -8.13
CA ARG A 55 9.11 -6.41 -8.28
C ARG A 55 8.72 -6.79 -9.70
N ALA A 56 9.50 -7.68 -10.30
CA ALA A 56 9.08 -8.44 -11.48
C ALA A 56 7.98 -9.45 -11.08
N THR A 57 6.94 -9.56 -11.90
CA THR A 57 5.79 -10.43 -11.61
C THR A 57 5.16 -10.99 -12.88
N SER A 58 4.48 -12.13 -12.75
CA SER A 58 3.63 -12.70 -13.80
C SER A 58 2.31 -11.94 -13.99
N ARG A 59 2.04 -10.93 -13.17
CA ARG A 59 0.87 -10.06 -13.24
C ARG A 59 1.24 -8.58 -13.42
N PRO A 60 2.02 -8.21 -14.45
CA PRO A 60 2.53 -6.84 -14.61
C PRO A 60 1.43 -5.79 -14.80
N GLN A 61 0.23 -6.20 -15.24
CA GLN A 61 -0.92 -5.32 -15.39
C GLN A 61 -1.42 -4.69 -14.06
N TYR A 62 -1.01 -5.23 -12.91
CA TYR A 62 -1.36 -4.68 -11.60
C TYR A 62 -0.17 -3.99 -10.91
N SER A 63 0.98 -3.88 -11.57
CA SER A 63 2.16 -3.22 -11.01
C SER A 63 2.07 -1.71 -11.19
N MET A 64 2.26 -0.96 -10.11
CA MET A 64 2.22 0.51 -10.13
C MET A 64 3.49 1.05 -10.80
N PRO A 65 3.39 1.87 -11.86
CA PRO A 65 4.59 2.35 -12.57
C PRO A 65 5.49 3.22 -11.68
N ASP A 66 4.88 4.00 -10.78
CA ASP A 66 5.56 4.94 -9.91
C ASP A 66 4.73 5.26 -8.64
N LEU A 67 5.28 6.15 -7.79
CA LEU A 67 4.58 6.65 -6.60
C LEU A 67 3.32 7.46 -6.93
N GLY A 68 3.26 8.12 -8.09
CA GLY A 68 2.07 8.86 -8.52
C GLY A 68 0.87 7.94 -8.67
N ALA A 69 1.06 6.76 -9.25
CA ALA A 69 0.03 5.72 -9.31
C ALA A 69 -0.40 5.23 -7.91
N ALA A 70 0.54 5.09 -6.97
CA ALA A 70 0.20 4.76 -5.58
C ALA A 70 -0.69 5.83 -4.94
N PHE A 71 -0.42 7.12 -5.19
CA PHE A 71 -1.27 8.21 -4.68
C PHE A 71 -2.68 8.14 -5.25
N GLN A 72 -2.81 7.85 -6.55
CA GLN A 72 -4.11 7.71 -7.20
C GLN A 72 -4.89 6.50 -6.64
N VAL A 73 -4.23 5.35 -6.37
CA VAL A 73 -4.87 4.20 -5.69
C VAL A 73 -5.42 4.60 -4.31
N MET A 74 -4.65 5.37 -3.52
CA MET A 74 -5.06 5.79 -2.18
C MET A 74 -6.23 6.79 -2.18
N GLN A 75 -6.27 7.69 -3.17
CA GLN A 75 -7.30 8.72 -3.31
C GLN A 75 -8.56 8.21 -4.03
N HIS A 76 -8.47 7.11 -4.77
CA HIS A 76 -9.60 6.51 -5.45
C HIS A 76 -10.64 6.02 -4.44
N GLU A 77 -11.90 6.44 -4.62
CA GLU A 77 -13.00 6.20 -3.66
C GLU A 77 -13.15 4.72 -3.27
N VAL A 78 -13.26 3.84 -4.26
CA VAL A 78 -13.43 2.38 -4.02
C VAL A 78 -12.12 1.71 -3.59
N LEU A 79 -11.05 1.86 -4.38
CA LEU A 79 -9.78 1.16 -4.15
C LEU A 79 -9.12 1.58 -2.84
N GLY A 80 -9.09 2.88 -2.54
CA GLY A 80 -8.54 3.40 -1.30
C GLY A 80 -9.31 2.91 -0.07
N ALA A 81 -10.65 2.92 -0.12
CA ALA A 81 -11.47 2.41 0.98
C ALA A 81 -11.22 0.92 1.24
N ARG A 82 -11.20 0.11 0.17
CA ARG A 82 -10.91 -1.33 0.25
C ARG A 82 -9.50 -1.62 0.75
N LEU A 83 -8.51 -0.85 0.29
CA LEU A 83 -7.11 -0.95 0.72
C LEU A 83 -6.99 -0.71 2.23
N ARG A 84 -7.65 0.32 2.77
CA ARG A 84 -7.68 0.62 4.21
C ARG A 84 -8.38 -0.48 5.01
N GLU A 85 -9.57 -0.90 4.59
CA GLU A 85 -10.36 -1.92 5.29
C GLU A 85 -9.57 -3.24 5.43
N ILE A 86 -9.08 -3.81 4.32
CA ILE A 86 -8.39 -5.11 4.38
C ILE A 86 -7.05 -5.03 5.12
N THR A 87 -6.37 -3.87 5.04
CA THR A 87 -5.14 -3.65 5.80
C THR A 87 -5.42 -3.55 7.30
N SER A 88 -6.52 -2.92 7.71
CA SER A 88 -6.94 -2.88 9.12
C SER A 88 -7.16 -4.30 9.67
N VAL A 89 -7.87 -5.15 8.94
CA VAL A 89 -8.10 -6.55 9.36
C VAL A 89 -6.78 -7.34 9.40
N ALA A 90 -5.88 -7.13 8.44
CA ALA A 90 -4.56 -7.76 8.47
C ALA A 90 -3.75 -7.31 9.70
N VAL A 91 -3.76 -6.01 10.03
CA VAL A 91 -3.09 -5.45 11.21
C VAL A 91 -3.63 -6.03 12.51
N GLU A 92 -4.95 -6.22 12.62
CA GLU A 92 -5.55 -6.88 13.79
C GLU A 92 -4.95 -8.27 14.03
N HIS A 93 -4.84 -9.09 12.98
CA HIS A 93 -4.20 -10.42 13.07
C HIS A 93 -2.72 -10.31 13.43
N LEU A 94 -1.97 -9.43 12.75
CA LEU A 94 -0.52 -9.26 12.94
C LEU A 94 -0.15 -8.72 14.33
N ARG A 95 -1.01 -7.88 14.94
CA ARG A 95 -0.80 -7.35 16.30
C ARG A 95 -1.36 -8.27 17.38
N SER A 96 -2.39 -9.06 17.06
CA SER A 96 -3.01 -9.97 18.03
C SER A 96 -2.00 -10.99 18.54
N GLY A 97 -2.10 -11.33 19.83
CA GLY A 97 -1.22 -12.29 20.51
C GLY A 97 -1.12 -13.67 19.86
N THR A 98 -2.08 -14.02 19.00
CA THR A 98 -2.18 -15.30 18.28
C THR A 98 -0.99 -15.52 17.33
N LEU A 99 -0.39 -14.44 16.83
CA LEU A 99 0.76 -14.47 15.92
C LEU A 99 1.92 -13.59 16.42
N LYS A 100 2.28 -13.62 17.71
CA LYS A 100 3.50 -12.95 18.20
C LYS A 100 4.77 -13.73 17.85
N SER A 101 5.03 -13.86 16.55
CA SER A 101 6.22 -14.51 16.01
C SER A 101 6.68 -13.73 14.76
N PRO A 102 8.00 -13.67 14.47
CA PRO A 102 8.50 -13.19 13.19
C PRO A 102 7.88 -13.90 11.97
N ALA A 103 7.28 -15.07 12.17
CA ALA A 103 6.59 -15.82 11.13
C ALA A 103 5.15 -15.33 10.84
N ALA A 104 4.60 -14.39 11.62
CA ALA A 104 3.22 -13.94 11.52
C ALA A 104 2.79 -13.49 10.12
N PRO A 105 3.57 -12.65 9.40
CA PRO A 105 3.21 -12.30 8.03
C PRO A 105 3.16 -13.51 7.10
N THR A 106 4.12 -14.42 7.22
CA THR A 106 4.17 -15.65 6.40
C THR A 106 2.96 -16.54 6.65
N VAL A 107 2.50 -16.65 7.90
CA VAL A 107 1.29 -17.42 8.24
C VAL A 107 0.04 -16.75 7.66
N LEU A 108 -0.13 -15.43 7.90
CA LEU A 108 -1.31 -14.70 7.44
C LEU A 108 -1.41 -14.67 5.90
N PHE A 109 -0.27 -14.49 5.21
CA PHE A 109 -0.24 -14.42 3.75
C PHE A 109 0.01 -15.78 3.07
N GLY A 110 0.13 -16.85 3.84
CA GLY A 110 0.29 -18.23 3.37
C GLY A 110 1.66 -18.54 2.73
N SER A 111 2.52 -17.55 2.52
CA SER A 111 3.88 -17.75 2.01
C SER A 111 4.78 -16.56 2.35
N SER A 112 6.10 -16.79 2.37
CA SER A 112 7.08 -15.71 2.51
C SER A 112 7.07 -14.76 1.32
N ILE A 113 6.79 -15.26 0.12
CA ILE A 113 6.72 -14.47 -1.12
C ILE A 113 5.61 -13.42 -1.02
N ASP A 114 4.41 -13.83 -0.59
CA ASP A 114 3.28 -12.91 -0.43
C ASP A 114 3.47 -11.98 0.76
N ALA A 115 4.14 -12.42 1.83
CA ALA A 115 4.53 -11.57 2.94
C ALA A 115 5.51 -10.45 2.53
N THR A 116 6.55 -10.77 1.75
CA THR A 116 7.45 -9.75 1.19
C THR A 116 6.70 -8.79 0.27
N LYS A 117 5.76 -9.29 -0.53
CA LYS A 117 4.96 -8.44 -1.41
C LYS A 117 4.07 -7.47 -0.62
N PHE A 118 3.47 -7.92 0.48
CA PHE A 118 2.77 -7.05 1.40
C PHE A 118 3.72 -6.01 2.03
N HIS A 119 4.94 -6.40 2.41
CA HIS A 119 5.96 -5.49 2.97
C HIS A 119 6.35 -4.36 1.99
N GLU A 120 6.58 -4.69 0.73
CA GLU A 120 6.82 -3.71 -0.36
C GLU A 120 5.66 -2.73 -0.50
N SER A 121 4.43 -3.27 -0.56
CA SER A 121 3.22 -2.47 -0.72
C SER A 121 2.97 -1.55 0.47
N ALA A 122 3.07 -2.08 1.69
CA ALA A 122 2.91 -1.32 2.93
C ALA A 122 3.97 -0.22 3.05
N THR A 123 5.21 -0.48 2.64
CA THR A 123 6.28 0.53 2.59
C THR A 123 5.94 1.65 1.60
N CYS A 124 5.51 1.29 0.39
CA CYS A 124 5.10 2.25 -0.63
C CYS A 124 3.94 3.15 -0.17
N PHE A 125 2.89 2.57 0.40
CA PHE A 125 1.73 3.33 0.87
C PHE A 125 2.00 4.11 2.17
N ALA A 126 2.92 3.67 3.02
CA ALA A 126 3.40 4.47 4.15
C ALA A 126 4.08 5.77 3.66
N VAL A 127 4.96 5.67 2.66
CA VAL A 127 5.56 6.84 2.00
C VAL A 127 4.50 7.72 1.37
N GLY A 128 3.54 7.13 0.65
CA GLY A 128 2.41 7.87 0.07
C GLY A 128 1.58 8.61 1.10
N SER A 129 1.40 8.05 2.29
CA SER A 129 0.68 8.70 3.38
C SER A 129 1.41 9.94 3.90
N VAL A 130 2.75 9.91 3.99
CA VAL A 130 3.56 11.10 4.33
C VAL A 130 3.45 12.15 3.22
N GLU A 131 3.58 11.75 1.96
CA GLU A 131 3.51 12.66 0.81
C GLU A 131 2.15 13.37 0.69
N LEU A 132 1.08 12.65 0.98
CA LEU A 132 -0.30 13.16 0.91
C LEU A 132 -0.79 13.80 2.21
N GLY A 133 -0.02 13.74 3.30
CA GLY A 133 -0.46 14.25 4.61
C GLY A 133 -1.59 13.45 5.25
N LEU A 134 -1.71 12.17 4.94
CA LEU A 134 -2.76 11.27 5.45
C LEU A 134 -2.29 10.61 6.75
N GLU A 135 -2.45 11.31 7.87
CA GLU A 135 -1.93 10.85 9.18
C GLU A 135 -2.54 9.52 9.65
N GLU A 136 -3.84 9.31 9.43
CA GLU A 136 -4.53 8.08 9.84
C GLU A 136 -4.04 6.87 9.02
N ASP A 137 -3.90 7.05 7.70
CA ASP A 137 -3.33 6.04 6.82
C ASP A 137 -1.89 5.74 7.22
N LEU A 138 -1.08 6.76 7.53
CA LEU A 138 0.29 6.56 7.97
C LEU A 138 0.35 5.69 9.24
N ARG A 139 -0.52 5.96 10.22
CA ARG A 139 -0.61 5.11 11.43
C ARG A 139 -0.99 3.68 11.10
N LEU A 140 -1.95 3.47 10.20
CA LEU A 140 -2.34 2.13 9.75
C LEU A 140 -1.17 1.38 9.10
N TRP A 141 -0.46 2.02 8.17
CA TRP A 141 0.68 1.38 7.49
C TRP A 141 1.86 1.13 8.44
N THR A 142 2.14 2.06 9.35
CA THR A 142 3.20 1.85 10.36
C THR A 142 2.87 0.70 11.31
N ALA A 143 1.59 0.54 11.69
CA ALA A 143 1.11 -0.60 12.46
C ALA A 143 1.25 -1.93 11.68
N ALA A 144 1.05 -1.93 10.36
CA ALA A 144 1.33 -3.10 9.52
C ALA A 144 2.83 -3.42 9.47
N LEU A 145 3.67 -2.40 9.38
CA LEU A 145 5.13 -2.53 9.32
C LEU A 145 5.75 -3.00 10.63
N GLU A 146 5.10 -2.80 11.78
CA GLU A 146 5.53 -3.38 13.07
C GLU A 146 5.68 -4.91 12.99
N ALA A 147 4.87 -5.59 12.18
CA ALA A 147 4.96 -7.03 11.95
C ALA A 147 6.27 -7.46 11.26
N PHE A 148 6.96 -6.50 10.63
CA PHE A 148 8.29 -6.65 10.01
C PHE A 148 9.37 -5.97 10.86
N GLY A 149 9.15 -5.83 12.17
CA GLY A 149 10.08 -5.17 13.09
C GLY A 149 10.12 -3.65 12.93
N GLY A 150 9.16 -3.06 12.23
CA GLY A 150 9.14 -1.63 11.92
C GLY A 150 10.10 -1.23 10.80
N HIS A 151 10.74 -2.19 10.13
CA HIS A 151 11.61 -1.92 9.00
C HIS A 151 10.81 -1.64 7.73
N LEU A 152 11.32 -0.73 6.91
CA LEU A 152 10.83 -0.49 5.55
C LEU A 152 11.49 -1.47 4.59
N GLU A 153 10.79 -1.84 3.52
CA GLU A 153 11.35 -2.72 2.50
C GLU A 153 12.43 -1.98 1.68
N GLU A 154 13.62 -2.57 1.60
CA GLU A 154 14.83 -1.92 1.13
C GLU A 154 14.76 -1.51 -0.34
N SER A 155 14.24 -2.39 -1.19
CA SER A 155 14.17 -2.16 -2.65
C SER A 155 13.18 -1.05 -2.98
N THR A 156 12.06 -1.02 -2.25
CA THR A 156 11.05 0.03 -2.30
C THR A 156 11.65 1.36 -1.89
N MET A 157 12.37 1.42 -0.76
CA MET A 157 13.02 2.66 -0.31
C MET A 157 14.16 3.11 -1.23
N ALA A 158 14.92 2.17 -1.80
CA ALA A 158 15.96 2.48 -2.78
C ALA A 158 15.36 3.13 -4.04
N TYR A 159 14.25 2.60 -4.55
CA TYR A 159 13.50 3.23 -5.63
C TYR A 159 12.97 4.61 -5.22
N VAL A 160 12.25 4.72 -4.09
CA VAL A 160 11.65 5.97 -3.60
C VAL A 160 12.69 7.10 -3.51
N ALA A 161 13.85 6.82 -2.89
CA ALA A 161 14.90 7.81 -2.66
C ALA A 161 15.77 8.09 -3.91
N GLY A 162 15.77 7.17 -4.88
CA GLY A 162 16.47 7.26 -6.16
C GLY A 162 15.52 7.63 -7.30
N ASP A 163 15.20 6.64 -8.14
CA ASP A 163 14.45 6.81 -9.39
C ASP A 163 13.00 7.31 -9.21
N GLY A 164 12.41 7.09 -8.03
CA GLY A 164 11.12 7.65 -7.62
C GLY A 164 11.16 9.15 -7.31
N GLY A 165 12.35 9.77 -7.32
CA GLY A 165 12.54 11.21 -7.25
C GLY A 165 12.24 11.84 -5.89
N ARG A 166 12.19 11.06 -4.80
CA ARG A 166 11.92 11.57 -3.45
C ARG A 166 13.17 11.49 -2.57
N GLN A 167 14.19 12.29 -2.90
CA GLN A 167 15.48 12.29 -2.20
C GLN A 167 15.38 12.53 -0.69
N ARG A 168 14.30 13.17 -0.21
CA ARG A 168 14.02 13.38 1.23
C ARG A 168 13.89 12.09 2.04
N TYR A 169 13.63 10.95 1.39
CA TYR A 169 13.56 9.64 2.05
C TYR A 169 14.91 8.89 2.05
N ARG A 170 15.98 9.50 1.54
CA ARG A 170 17.33 8.89 1.59
C ARG A 170 17.73 8.65 3.05
N GLY A 171 18.08 7.40 3.37
CA GLY A 171 18.47 7.00 4.73
C GLY A 171 17.30 6.74 5.69
N VAL A 172 16.06 6.84 5.21
CA VAL A 172 14.88 6.43 5.97
C VAL A 172 14.70 4.92 5.82
N THR A 173 14.73 4.19 6.92
CA THR A 173 14.72 2.72 6.95
C THR A 173 13.68 2.15 7.91
N THR A 174 13.01 2.98 8.71
CA THR A 174 12.01 2.53 9.68
C THR A 174 10.70 3.31 9.60
N SER A 175 9.60 2.67 9.97
CA SER A 175 8.27 3.28 10.05
C SER A 175 8.22 4.41 11.10
N ALA A 176 9.00 4.32 12.18
CA ALA A 176 9.13 5.37 13.19
C ALA A 176 9.73 6.67 12.61
N GLN A 177 10.70 6.55 11.70
CA GLN A 177 11.24 7.71 11.00
C GLN A 177 10.18 8.35 10.09
N LEU A 178 9.37 7.55 9.37
CA LEU A 178 8.26 8.08 8.57
C LEU A 178 7.23 8.83 9.42
N LEU A 179 6.86 8.30 10.59
CA LEU A 179 5.94 8.98 11.52
C LEU A 179 6.45 10.34 12.01
N ALA A 180 7.77 10.51 12.11
CA ALA A 180 8.39 11.77 12.51
C ALA A 180 8.48 12.80 11.36
N MET A 181 8.21 12.39 10.11
CA MET A 181 8.28 13.28 8.95
C MET A 181 7.02 14.13 8.82
N LYS A 182 7.22 15.40 8.50
CA LYS A 182 6.13 16.31 8.10
C LYS A 182 5.79 16.13 6.63
N PRO A 183 4.52 16.32 6.21
CA PRO A 183 4.17 16.32 4.80
C PRO A 183 4.94 17.42 4.03
N PRO A 184 5.20 17.24 2.72
CA PRO A 184 5.82 18.29 1.90
C PRO A 184 4.95 19.56 1.90
N MET A 185 5.60 20.74 1.96
CA MET A 185 4.91 22.03 2.19
C MET A 185 3.88 22.39 1.10
N ASP A 186 3.99 21.83 -0.11
CA ASP A 186 3.10 22.15 -1.23
C ASP A 186 1.72 21.48 -1.13
N ASN A 187 1.57 20.41 -0.35
CA ASN A 187 0.31 19.65 -0.23
C ASN A 187 -0.58 20.08 0.94
N ALA A 188 -0.15 21.03 1.78
CA ALA A 188 -0.96 21.55 2.90
C ALA A 188 -2.22 22.32 2.45
N SER A 189 -2.34 22.64 1.15
CA SER A 189 -3.40 23.51 0.61
C SER A 189 -4.57 22.76 -0.06
N CYS A 190 -4.47 21.44 -0.26
CA CYS A 190 -5.47 20.66 -1.04
C CYS A 190 -6.52 19.91 -0.20
N LEU A 191 -6.51 20.02 1.14
CA LEU A 191 -7.35 19.20 2.02
C LEU A 191 -8.53 19.93 2.69
N LEU A 192 -8.98 21.08 2.17
CA LEU A 192 -10.25 21.66 2.59
C LEU A 192 -11.32 21.45 1.51
N PRO A 193 -12.44 20.74 1.78
CA PRO A 193 -13.58 20.79 0.87
C PRO A 193 -14.08 22.24 0.78
N PRO A 194 -14.56 22.72 -0.39
CA PRO A 194 -15.13 24.04 -0.48
C PRO A 194 -16.33 24.14 0.47
N CYS A 195 -16.22 24.98 1.50
CA CYS A 195 -17.37 25.38 2.31
C CYS A 195 -18.45 25.91 1.36
N ILE A 196 -19.57 25.21 1.27
CA ILE A 196 -20.76 25.70 0.57
C ILE A 196 -21.37 26.77 1.49
N PRO A 197 -21.41 28.06 1.10
CA PRO A 197 -22.14 29.05 1.88
C PRO A 197 -23.64 28.82 1.69
N ASN A 198 -24.36 28.84 2.82
CA ASN A 198 -25.82 28.82 2.92
C ASN A 198 -26.40 30.19 2.58
#